data_AF-T0ZXY7-F1
#
_entry.id   AF-T0ZXY7-F1
#
_cell.length_a   1.000
_cell.length_b   1.000
_cell.length_c   1.000
_cell.angle_alpha   90.00
_cell.angle_beta   90.00
_cell.angle_gamma   90.00
#
_symmetry.space_group_name_H-M   'P 1'
#
loop_
_entity.id
_entity.type
_entity.pdbx_description
1 polymer ?
#
loop_
_entity_poly.entity_id
_entity_poly.type
_entity_poly.pdbx_seq_one_letter_code
_entity_poly.pdbx_strand_id
1 'polypeptide(L)'
;MAAFRDVWAGLGDSIAVVGGDGLYNCHIHTNDIGASIEAGLDAGRPRHIRVTDLAEQVIEERWVREADVVGTPVNDAVAPPTTAVVAVVVGDGVARIFRSLGVRAVVSGGQSMNPSTEEMVAAVRAVGSDQVVILPNNANIRPVAEQVAGLVDATVRVVPT
;
A
#
# COMPACT_ATOMS: atom_id res chain seq x y z
N MET A 1 -4.94 -36.14 14.52
CA MET A 1 -4.11 -35.05 13.96
C MET A 1 -2.97 -35.53 13.06
N ALA A 2 -2.21 -36.58 13.43
CA ALA A 2 -1.15 -37.12 12.55
C ALA A 2 -1.67 -37.47 11.14
N ALA A 3 -2.78 -38.21 11.05
CA ALA A 3 -3.41 -38.55 9.77
C ALA A 3 -3.84 -37.32 8.94
N PHE A 4 -4.28 -36.23 9.57
CA PHE A 4 -4.63 -34.99 8.87
C PHE A 4 -3.40 -34.30 8.28
N ARG A 5 -2.31 -34.25 9.06
CA ARG A 5 -1.02 -33.72 8.58
C ARG A 5 -0.49 -34.52 7.39
N ASP A 6 -0.66 -35.84 7.40
CA ASP A 6 -0.20 -36.71 6.31
C ASP A 6 -0.99 -36.48 5.01
N VAL A 7 -2.31 -36.27 5.10
CA VAL A 7 -3.13 -35.88 3.95
C VAL A 7 -2.65 -34.53 3.38
N TRP A 8 -2.48 -33.53 4.25
CA TRP A 8 -1.97 -32.22 3.84
C TRP A 8 -0.56 -32.29 3.24
N ALA A 9 0.30 -33.21 3.71
CA ALA A 9 1.62 -33.42 3.12
C ALA A 9 1.58 -33.94 1.67
N GLY A 10 0.45 -34.52 1.24
CA GLY A 10 0.21 -34.86 -0.16
C GLY A 10 -0.35 -33.72 -1.01
N LEU A 11 -0.82 -32.63 -0.39
CA LEU A 11 -1.49 -31.51 -1.06
C LEU A 11 -0.61 -30.26 -1.15
N GLY A 12 0.43 -30.15 -0.33
CA GLY A 12 1.26 -28.95 -0.27
C GLY A 12 2.43 -29.07 0.70
N ASP A 13 3.03 -27.93 1.00
CA ASP A 13 4.21 -27.83 1.85
C ASP A 13 4.02 -26.82 3.00
N SER A 14 5.09 -26.63 3.78
CA SER A 14 5.14 -25.63 4.87
C SER A 14 4.01 -25.79 5.90
N ILE A 15 3.70 -27.03 6.24
CA ILE A 15 2.55 -27.38 7.08
C ILE A 15 2.84 -27.10 8.56
N ALA A 16 2.00 -26.27 9.18
CA ALA A 16 1.96 -26.07 10.61
C ALA A 16 0.59 -26.47 11.16
N VAL A 17 0.60 -27.26 12.23
CA VAL A 17 -0.61 -27.63 12.98
C VAL A 17 -0.28 -27.45 14.45
N VAL A 18 -0.81 -26.38 15.05
CA VAL A 18 -0.47 -25.97 16.41
C VAL A 18 -1.76 -25.77 17.20
N GLY A 19 -1.81 -26.31 18.42
CA GLY A 19 -2.99 -26.22 19.28
C GLY A 19 -3.11 -27.40 20.23
N GLY A 20 -4.27 -27.49 20.88
CA GLY A 20 -4.58 -28.47 21.93
C GLY A 20 -6.04 -28.37 22.36
N ASP A 21 -6.54 -29.34 23.11
CA ASP A 21 -7.88 -29.35 23.71
C ASP A 21 -9.04 -29.11 22.71
N GLY A 22 -8.91 -29.68 21.50
CA GLY A 22 -9.94 -29.64 20.47
C GLY A 22 -9.96 -28.35 19.62
N LEU A 23 -9.02 -27.43 19.83
CA LEU A 23 -8.83 -26.26 18.98
C LEU A 23 -7.42 -26.22 18.39
N TYR A 24 -7.37 -26.10 17.06
CA TYR A 24 -6.12 -26.09 16.31
C TYR A 24 -6.09 -24.93 15.33
N ASN A 25 -4.92 -24.33 15.20
CA ASN A 25 -4.58 -23.43 14.11
C ASN A 25 -3.72 -24.23 13.11
N CYS A 26 -4.19 -24.28 11.87
CA CYS A 26 -3.62 -25.09 10.81
C CYS A 26 -3.26 -24.20 9.62
N HIS A 27 -2.05 -24.34 9.11
CA HIS A 27 -1.51 -23.59 7.97
C HIS A 27 -0.86 -24.54 6.97
N ILE A 28 -1.07 -24.29 5.68
CA ILE A 28 -0.47 -25.01 4.56
C ILE A 28 -0.23 -24.05 3.40
N HIS A 29 0.86 -24.23 2.66
CA HIS A 29 1.03 -23.64 1.34
C HIS A 29 0.63 -24.67 0.28
N THR A 30 -0.31 -24.32 -0.59
CA THR A 30 -0.82 -25.25 -1.61
C THR A 30 -1.34 -24.50 -2.82
N ASN A 31 -1.34 -25.19 -3.97
CA ASN A 31 -2.02 -24.74 -5.19
C ASN A 31 -3.43 -25.35 -5.32
N ASP A 32 -3.80 -26.30 -4.45
CA ASP A 32 -5.12 -26.93 -4.41
C ASP A 32 -5.87 -26.53 -3.13
N ILE A 33 -6.43 -25.32 -3.18
CA ILE A 33 -7.18 -24.73 -2.07
C ILE A 33 -8.37 -25.62 -1.69
N GLY A 34 -9.10 -26.15 -2.69
CA GLY A 34 -10.30 -26.96 -2.47
C GLY A 34 -9.99 -28.21 -1.67
N ALA A 35 -9.05 -29.03 -2.15
CA ALA A 35 -8.67 -30.27 -1.49
C ALA A 35 -8.15 -30.02 -0.05
N SER A 36 -7.45 -28.91 0.18
CA SER A 36 -6.94 -28.56 1.51
C SER A 36 -8.06 -28.26 2.53
N ILE A 37 -9.14 -27.62 2.08
CA ILE A 37 -10.31 -27.29 2.92
C ILE A 37 -11.15 -28.55 3.17
N GLU A 38 -11.38 -29.36 2.14
CA GLU A 38 -12.13 -30.63 2.26
C GLU A 38 -11.46 -31.58 3.25
N ALA A 39 -10.13 -31.73 3.19
CA ALA A 39 -9.38 -32.49 4.18
C ALA A 39 -9.59 -31.95 5.63
N GLY A 40 -9.80 -30.65 5.78
CA GLY A 40 -10.13 -30.01 7.06
C GLY A 40 -11.54 -30.33 7.54
N LEU A 41 -12.51 -30.51 6.63
CA LEU A 41 -13.87 -30.95 6.93
C LEU A 41 -13.90 -32.41 7.39
N ASP A 42 -13.09 -33.28 6.77
CA ASP A 42 -12.96 -34.67 7.19
C ASP A 42 -12.34 -34.79 8.59
N ALA A 43 -11.40 -33.89 8.93
CA ALA A 43 -10.69 -33.91 10.20
C ALA A 43 -11.41 -33.16 11.34
N GLY A 44 -12.38 -32.29 11.05
CA GLY A 44 -13.03 -31.48 12.05
C GLY A 44 -14.00 -30.44 11.49
N ARG A 45 -14.09 -29.29 12.18
CA ARG A 45 -14.98 -28.18 11.80
C ARG A 45 -14.17 -26.90 11.59
N PRO A 46 -13.65 -26.67 10.38
CA PRO A 46 -12.93 -25.44 10.06
C PRO A 46 -13.79 -24.21 10.33
N ARG A 47 -13.17 -23.18 10.91
CA ARG A 47 -13.76 -21.86 11.14
C ARG A 47 -12.69 -20.82 10.91
N HIS A 48 -13.07 -19.63 10.43
CA HIS A 48 -12.13 -18.55 10.08
C HIS A 48 -11.09 -18.95 9.02
N ILE A 49 -11.54 -19.61 7.94
CA ILE A 49 -10.66 -19.95 6.81
C ILE A 49 -10.21 -18.66 6.12
N ARG A 50 -8.89 -18.50 5.96
CA ARG A 50 -8.28 -17.44 5.17
C ARG A 50 -7.41 -18.07 4.10
N VAL A 51 -7.66 -17.69 2.85
CA VAL A 51 -6.84 -18.08 1.70
C VAL A 51 -6.15 -16.83 1.21
N THR A 52 -4.85 -16.91 1.00
CA THR A 52 -4.05 -15.78 0.51
C THR A 52 -3.19 -16.24 -0.65
N ASP A 53 -3.18 -15.46 -1.72
CA ASP A 53 -2.29 -15.70 -2.86
C ASP A 53 -0.87 -15.25 -2.49
N LEU A 54 0.04 -16.22 -2.34
CA LEU A 54 1.44 -15.95 -2.00
C LEU A 54 2.20 -15.28 -3.16
N ALA A 55 1.79 -15.48 -4.41
CA ALA A 55 2.39 -14.80 -5.55
C ALA A 55 1.99 -13.32 -5.55
N GLU A 56 0.72 -13.01 -5.26
CA GLU A 56 0.26 -11.63 -5.03
C GLU A 56 0.98 -11.01 -3.84
N GLN A 57 1.16 -11.73 -2.73
CA GLN A 57 1.95 -11.24 -1.58
C GLN A 57 3.43 -11.04 -1.89
N VAL A 58 4.05 -11.91 -2.69
CA VAL A 58 5.45 -11.74 -3.11
C VAL A 58 5.58 -10.61 -4.12
N ILE A 59 4.58 -10.39 -4.99
CA ILE A 59 4.52 -9.21 -5.85
C ILE A 59 4.36 -7.95 -4.99
N GLU A 60 3.48 -7.96 -3.99
CA GLU A 60 3.30 -6.84 -3.07
C GLU A 60 4.58 -6.59 -2.24
N GLU A 61 5.21 -7.63 -1.69
CA GLU A 61 6.48 -7.54 -0.97
C GLU A 61 7.67 -7.17 -1.86
N ARG A 62 7.72 -7.65 -3.11
CA ARG A 62 8.72 -7.23 -4.10
C ARG A 62 8.47 -5.79 -4.52
N TRP A 63 7.23 -5.36 -4.71
CA TRP A 63 6.89 -3.97 -4.99
C TRP A 63 7.18 -3.08 -3.78
N VAL A 64 7.05 -3.58 -2.54
CA VAL A 64 7.44 -2.87 -1.31
C VAL A 64 8.96 -2.78 -1.21
N ARG A 65 9.70 -3.88 -1.44
CA ARG A 65 11.18 -3.90 -1.42
C ARG A 65 11.80 -3.14 -2.58
N GLU A 66 11.22 -3.25 -3.77
CA GLU A 66 11.58 -2.44 -4.93
C GLU A 66 11.14 -0.99 -4.73
N ALA A 67 10.07 -0.67 -3.99
CA ALA A 67 9.74 0.71 -3.58
C ALA A 67 10.67 1.26 -2.49
N ASP A 68 11.23 0.43 -1.61
CA ASP A 68 12.28 0.83 -0.66
C ASP A 68 13.64 1.01 -1.36
N VAL A 69 13.90 0.26 -2.43
CA VAL A 69 15.04 0.50 -3.36
C VAL A 69 14.73 1.65 -4.33
N VAL A 70 13.44 1.91 -4.59
CA VAL A 70 12.89 3.09 -5.28
C VAL A 70 12.49 4.16 -4.25
N GLY A 71 13.31 4.30 -3.21
CA GLY A 71 13.80 5.61 -2.80
C GLY A 71 14.71 6.22 -3.88
N THR A 72 14.48 5.93 -5.16
CA THR A 72 15.05 6.75 -6.22
C THR A 72 14.40 8.11 -6.02
N PRO A 73 15.19 9.17 -5.75
CA PRO A 73 14.70 10.51 -6.01
C PRO A 73 14.13 10.44 -7.42
N VAL A 74 12.98 11.07 -7.62
CA VAL A 74 12.52 11.51 -8.92
C VAL A 74 13.74 11.70 -9.82
N ASN A 75 13.97 10.79 -10.76
CA ASN A 75 15.28 10.62 -11.40
C ASN A 75 15.85 11.99 -11.77
N ASP A 76 16.88 12.47 -11.06
CA ASP A 76 17.47 13.80 -11.26
C ASP A 76 18.01 13.97 -12.70
N ALA A 77 18.11 12.85 -13.44
CA ALA A 77 18.46 12.82 -14.86
C ALA A 77 17.31 13.17 -15.82
N VAL A 78 16.05 13.21 -15.37
CA VAL A 78 14.89 13.56 -16.20
C VAL A 78 14.37 14.93 -15.78
N ALA A 79 14.46 15.89 -16.69
CA ALA A 79 13.94 17.23 -16.48
C ALA A 79 12.49 17.18 -15.94
N PRO A 80 12.13 18.04 -14.98
CA PRO A 80 10.77 18.12 -14.50
C PRO A 80 9.76 18.29 -15.62
N PRO A 81 8.63 17.58 -15.59
CA PRO A 81 7.55 17.86 -16.53
C PRO A 81 7.04 19.29 -16.27
N THR A 82 6.45 19.93 -17.28
CA THR A 82 5.84 21.25 -17.13
C THR A 82 4.77 21.25 -16.03
N THR A 83 3.99 20.17 -15.94
CA THR A 83 2.95 19.99 -14.93
C THR A 83 3.18 18.72 -14.13
N ALA A 84 3.08 18.82 -12.81
CA ALA A 84 3.21 17.69 -11.91
C ALA A 84 2.09 17.66 -10.87
N VAL A 85 1.94 16.52 -10.22
CA VAL A 85 0.90 16.29 -9.20
C VAL A 85 1.57 16.07 -7.84
N VAL A 86 1.02 16.72 -6.82
CA VAL A 86 1.30 16.48 -5.40
C VAL A 86 0.01 15.98 -4.75
N ALA A 87 0.07 14.89 -4.02
CA ALA A 87 -1.10 14.34 -3.36
C ALA A 87 -0.91 14.21 -1.85
N VAL A 88 -1.96 14.53 -1.11
CA VAL A 88 -2.04 14.22 0.31
C VAL A 88 -2.71 12.86 0.47
N VAL A 89 -2.12 11.95 1.24
CA VAL A 89 -2.64 10.57 1.38
C VAL A 89 -2.51 10.03 2.79
N VAL A 90 -3.35 9.05 3.12
CA VAL A 90 -3.30 8.31 4.39
C VAL A 90 -2.63 6.97 4.19
N GLY A 91 -1.45 6.80 4.79
CA GLY A 91 -0.75 5.52 4.85
C GLY A 91 0.07 5.16 3.61
N ASP A 92 1.09 4.33 3.83
CA ASP A 92 2.12 4.04 2.83
C ASP A 92 1.60 3.24 1.64
N GLY A 93 0.60 2.37 1.84
CA GLY A 93 -0.04 1.62 0.76
C GLY A 93 -0.68 2.53 -0.29
N VAL A 94 -1.43 3.54 0.15
CA VAL A 94 -2.06 4.53 -0.74
C VAL A 94 -1.00 5.42 -1.37
N ALA A 95 0.02 5.84 -0.62
CA ALA A 95 1.15 6.60 -1.15
C ALA A 95 1.84 5.89 -2.32
N ARG A 96 2.03 4.57 -2.23
CA ARG A 96 2.62 3.76 -3.30
C ARG A 96 1.76 3.76 -4.58
N ILE A 97 0.44 3.62 -4.45
CA ILE A 97 -0.48 3.66 -5.58
C ILE A 97 -0.43 5.03 -6.28
N PHE A 98 -0.42 6.13 -5.52
CA PHE A 98 -0.33 7.47 -6.12
C PHE A 98 0.98 7.68 -6.88
N ARG A 99 2.10 7.23 -6.31
CA ARG A 99 3.41 7.27 -7.00
C ARG A 99 3.40 6.46 -8.30
N SER A 100 2.81 5.27 -8.32
CA SER A 100 2.72 4.46 -9.54
C SER A 100 1.83 5.07 -10.63
N LEU A 101 0.87 5.92 -10.25
CA LEU A 101 0.04 6.71 -11.17
C LEU A 101 0.74 8.02 -11.63
N GLY A 102 1.98 8.26 -11.24
CA GLY A 102 2.78 9.41 -11.67
C GLY A 102 2.71 10.64 -10.77
N VAL A 103 2.19 10.51 -9.54
CA VAL A 103 2.29 11.58 -8.54
C VAL A 103 3.75 11.74 -8.12
N ARG A 104 4.27 12.97 -8.24
CA ARG A 104 5.70 13.25 -8.13
C ARG A 104 6.13 13.55 -6.69
N ALA A 105 5.21 14.03 -5.85
CA ALA A 105 5.42 14.08 -4.41
C ALA A 105 4.15 13.71 -3.64
N VAL A 106 4.34 13.06 -2.50
CA VAL A 106 3.24 12.66 -1.62
C VAL A 106 3.49 13.26 -0.25
N VAL A 107 2.45 13.84 0.33
CA VAL A 107 2.46 14.39 1.69
C VAL A 107 1.55 13.51 2.55
N SER A 108 2.01 13.11 3.73
CA SER A 108 1.19 12.35 4.66
C SER A 108 0.11 13.27 5.26
N GLY A 109 -1.15 12.85 5.19
CA GLY A 109 -2.26 13.60 5.76
C GLY A 109 -3.56 12.80 5.78
N GLY A 110 -4.53 13.21 6.60
CA GLY A 110 -5.80 12.49 6.79
C GLY A 110 -6.89 13.36 7.39
N GLN A 111 -8.00 12.75 7.83
CA GLN A 111 -9.16 13.48 8.38
C GLN A 111 -8.81 14.28 9.63
N SER A 112 -7.93 13.75 10.48
CA SER A 112 -7.49 14.34 11.75
C SER A 112 -6.01 14.76 11.75
N MET A 113 -5.29 14.55 10.65
CA MET A 113 -3.87 14.84 10.52
C MET A 113 -3.68 15.75 9.31
N ASN A 114 -3.78 17.05 9.54
CA ASN A 114 -3.56 18.04 8.49
C ASN A 114 -2.06 18.27 8.33
N PRO A 115 -1.51 18.20 7.11
CA PRO A 115 -0.13 18.61 6.89
C PRO A 115 0.01 20.09 7.18
N SER A 116 1.19 20.48 7.64
CA SER A 116 1.54 21.89 7.78
C SER A 116 1.72 22.56 6.41
N THR A 117 1.57 23.89 6.39
CA THR A 117 1.84 24.68 5.19
C THR A 117 3.29 24.51 4.71
N GLU A 118 4.24 24.37 5.64
CA GLU A 118 5.66 24.17 5.33
C GLU A 118 5.90 22.83 4.62
N GLU A 119 5.31 21.74 5.12
CA GLU A 119 5.41 20.42 4.47
C GLU A 119 4.85 20.43 3.05
N MET A 120 3.72 21.11 2.83
CA MET A 120 3.12 21.25 1.51
C MET A 120 3.99 22.09 0.56
N VAL A 121 4.54 23.20 1.05
CA VAL A 121 5.47 24.05 0.28
C VAL A 121 6.74 23.28 -0.09
N ALA A 122 7.32 22.52 0.85
CA ALA A 122 8.49 21.70 0.61
C ALA A 122 8.22 20.65 -0.48
N ALA A 123 7.08 19.96 -0.41
CA ALA A 123 6.68 18.98 -1.42
C ALA A 123 6.51 19.60 -2.80
N VAL A 124 5.86 20.77 -2.91
CA VAL A 124 5.67 21.47 -4.19
C VAL A 124 7.01 21.94 -4.77
N ARG A 125 7.94 22.45 -3.95
CA ARG A 125 9.27 22.86 -4.41
C ARG A 125 10.13 21.68 -4.86
N ALA A 126 10.07 20.55 -4.14
CA ALA A 126 10.82 19.34 -4.47
C ALA A 126 10.45 18.76 -5.85
N VAL A 127 9.23 19.03 -6.32
CA VAL A 127 8.75 18.59 -7.63
C VAL A 127 9.43 19.32 -8.78
N GLY A 128 9.87 20.57 -8.60
CA GLY A 128 10.63 21.32 -9.62
C GLY A 128 9.88 21.63 -10.93
N SER A 129 8.55 21.53 -10.96
CA SER A 129 7.72 21.81 -12.13
C SER A 129 7.14 23.22 -12.11
N ASP A 130 6.98 23.84 -13.27
CA ASP A 130 6.37 25.18 -13.43
C ASP A 130 4.92 25.23 -12.98
N GLN A 131 4.21 24.09 -13.09
CA GLN A 131 2.82 23.95 -12.72
C GLN A 131 2.64 22.74 -11.80
N VAL A 132 1.85 22.92 -10.74
CA VAL A 132 1.60 21.88 -9.75
C VAL A 132 0.12 21.77 -9.43
N VAL A 133 -0.42 20.57 -9.57
CA VAL A 133 -1.79 20.22 -9.14
C VAL A 133 -1.71 19.54 -7.78
N ILE A 134 -2.44 20.06 -6.81
CA ILE A 134 -2.55 19.49 -5.46
C ILE A 134 -3.86 18.71 -5.34
N LEU A 135 -3.76 17.46 -4.92
CA LEU A 135 -4.88 16.62 -4.51
C LEU A 135 -4.95 16.64 -2.97
N PRO A 136 -5.86 17.43 -2.36
CA PRO A 136 -5.83 17.68 -0.92
C PRO A 136 -6.41 16.55 -0.07
N ASN A 137 -6.94 15.48 -0.67
CA ASN A 137 -7.60 14.33 -0.01
C ASN A 137 -8.95 14.64 0.65
N ASN A 138 -9.08 15.75 1.38
CA ASN A 138 -10.32 16.14 2.05
C ASN A 138 -10.44 17.66 2.26
N ALA A 139 -11.65 18.12 2.59
CA ALA A 139 -11.99 19.53 2.73
C ALA A 139 -11.19 20.28 3.83
N ASN A 140 -10.69 19.59 4.87
CA ASN A 140 -9.93 20.24 5.95
C ASN A 140 -8.52 20.66 5.49
N ILE A 141 -8.00 20.03 4.44
CA ILE A 141 -6.64 20.26 3.92
C ILE A 141 -6.66 21.31 2.79
N ARG A 142 -7.81 21.53 2.16
CA ARG A 142 -7.98 22.49 1.06
C ARG A 142 -7.50 23.91 1.42
N PRO A 143 -7.82 24.49 2.58
CA PRO A 143 -7.36 25.84 2.94
C PRO A 143 -5.83 25.95 3.01
N VAL A 144 -5.17 24.91 3.54
CA VAL A 144 -3.69 24.86 3.62
C VAL A 144 -3.10 24.73 2.22
N ALA A 145 -3.67 23.86 1.38
CA ALA A 145 -3.22 23.69 -0.01
C ALA A 145 -3.37 24.96 -0.86
N GLU A 146 -4.46 25.72 -0.66
CA GLU A 146 -4.70 26.98 -1.38
C GLU A 146 -3.68 28.06 -1.01
N GLN A 147 -3.21 28.09 0.25
CA GLN A 147 -2.17 29.02 0.70
C GLN A 147 -0.82 28.79 0.01
N VAL A 148 -0.52 27.55 -0.40
CA VAL A 148 0.76 27.19 -1.04
C VAL A 148 1.01 28.02 -2.29
N ALA A 149 -0.04 28.36 -3.05
CA ALA A 149 0.06 29.15 -4.28
C ALA A 149 0.72 30.53 -4.07
N GLY A 150 0.60 31.11 -2.87
CA GLY A 150 1.23 32.39 -2.53
C GLY A 150 2.66 32.28 -1.96
N LEU A 151 3.19 31.07 -1.80
CA LEU A 151 4.44 30.77 -1.10
C LEU A 151 5.51 30.11 -1.99
N VAL A 152 5.18 29.84 -3.26
CA VAL A 152 6.05 29.19 -4.23
C VAL A 152 6.04 29.93 -5.56
N ASP A 153 7.16 29.87 -6.28
CA ASP A 153 7.31 30.43 -7.62
C ASP A 153 6.84 29.45 -8.71
N ALA A 154 5.70 28.79 -8.49
CA ALA A 154 5.08 27.83 -9.40
C ALA A 154 3.57 28.08 -9.50
N THR A 155 2.97 27.76 -10.64
CA THR A 155 1.51 27.87 -10.80
C THR A 155 0.83 26.70 -10.09
N VAL A 156 0.23 26.95 -8.93
CA VAL A 156 -0.44 25.92 -8.13
C VAL A 156 -1.95 25.92 -8.37
N ARG A 157 -2.54 24.73 -8.56
CA ARG A 157 -3.99 24.51 -8.62
C ARG A 157 -4.40 23.41 -7.65
N VAL A 158 -5.41 23.68 -6.83
CA VAL A 158 -5.95 22.71 -5.87
C VAL A 158 -7.23 22.09 -6.43
N VAL A 159 -7.34 20.77 -6.41
CA VAL A 159 -8.56 20.07 -6.81
C VAL A 159 -9.62 20.22 -5.70
N PRO A 160 -10.84 20.67 -6.03
CA PRO A 160 -11.93 20.78 -5.04
C PRO A 160 -12.27 19.43 -4.40
N THR A 161 -12.50 19.44 -3.08
CA THR A 161 -12.90 18.29 -2.24
C THR A 161 -13.88 18.73 -1.17
#